data_AF-A0A7W1J7H7-F1
#
_entry.id   AF-A0A7W1J7H7-F1
#
_cell.length_a   1.000
_cell.length_b   1.000
_cell.length_c   1.000
_cell.angle_alpha   90.00
_cell.angle_beta   90.00
_cell.angle_gamma   90.00
#
_symmetry.space_group_name_H-M   'P 1'
#
loop_
_entity.id
_entity.type
_entity.pdbx_description
1 polymer ?
#
loop_
_entity_poly.entity_id
_entity_poly.type
_entity_poly.pdbx_seq_one_letter_code
_entity_poly.pdbx_strand_id
1 'polypeptide(L)'
;MKKIIFFLSVLLSGFSFAQDTEFNKDNFKDNKDGLKAAKNAIEQGDKLFQQGSIFYKQALDPYLIANKFNPNNALLNYKIGKCFLNSNYKLKSIPFLEKALALNPSVDPQLHYQLGKAYHLDMQWDKS
;
A
#
# COMPACT_ATOMS: atom_id res chain seq x y z
N MET A 1 -27.88 -13.39 -50.09
CA MET A 1 -26.65 -12.69 -49.67
C MET A 1 -26.60 -12.69 -48.14
N LYS A 2 -25.83 -13.60 -47.53
CA LYS A 2 -25.72 -13.73 -46.07
C LYS A 2 -24.74 -12.67 -45.57
N LYS A 3 -25.23 -11.71 -44.75
CA LYS A 3 -24.36 -10.75 -44.06
C LYS A 3 -23.69 -11.47 -42.88
N ILE A 4 -22.41 -11.76 -43.00
CA ILE A 4 -21.60 -12.28 -41.90
C ILE A 4 -21.21 -11.05 -41.05
N ILE A 5 -21.82 -10.93 -39.87
CA ILE A 5 -21.43 -9.94 -38.87
C ILE A 5 -20.31 -10.58 -38.03
N PHE A 6 -19.08 -10.11 -38.22
CA PHE A 6 -17.95 -10.47 -37.38
C PHE A 6 -18.08 -9.75 -36.04
N PHE A 7 -18.43 -10.47 -34.98
CA PHE A 7 -18.31 -9.98 -33.61
C PHE A 7 -16.85 -10.14 -33.19
N LEU A 8 -16.08 -9.05 -33.21
CA LEU A 8 -14.72 -9.03 -32.69
C LEU A 8 -14.79 -8.86 -31.16
N SER A 9 -14.97 -9.96 -30.44
CA SER A 9 -14.81 -9.98 -28.98
C SER A 9 -13.33 -9.93 -28.63
N VAL A 10 -12.81 -8.73 -28.37
CA VAL A 10 -11.46 -8.55 -27.84
C VAL A 10 -11.46 -9.03 -26.37
N LEU A 11 -10.90 -10.21 -26.14
CA LEU A 11 -10.59 -10.73 -24.81
C LEU A 11 -9.36 -9.97 -24.26
N LEU A 12 -9.58 -8.83 -23.59
CA LEU A 12 -8.59 -8.26 -22.67
C LEU A 12 -8.66 -9.01 -21.34
N SER A 13 -8.13 -10.24 -21.32
CA SER A 13 -7.90 -10.96 -20.07
C SER A 13 -6.50 -10.62 -19.54
N GLY A 14 -6.45 -9.89 -18.43
CA GLY A 14 -5.43 -10.16 -17.42
C GLY A 14 -4.41 -9.05 -17.14
N PHE A 15 -4.87 -7.88 -16.67
CA PHE A 15 -4.14 -7.11 -15.64
C PHE A 15 -5.17 -6.32 -14.82
N SER A 16 -5.84 -6.98 -13.87
CA SER A 16 -6.57 -6.24 -12.84
C SER A 16 -5.52 -5.63 -11.92
N PHE A 17 -5.10 -4.40 -12.20
CA PHE A 17 -4.41 -3.59 -11.21
C PHE A 17 -5.33 -3.48 -10.00
N ALA A 18 -4.84 -3.92 -8.84
CA ALA A 18 -5.62 -3.80 -7.61
C ALA A 18 -5.93 -2.31 -7.40
N GLN A 19 -7.20 -1.98 -7.19
CA GLN A 19 -7.63 -0.62 -6.92
C GLN A 19 -7.22 -0.22 -5.49
N ASP A 20 -6.86 1.05 -5.29
CA ASP A 20 -6.70 1.60 -3.94
C ASP A 20 -8.04 1.51 -3.20
N THR A 21 -8.06 0.70 -2.14
CA THR A 21 -9.24 0.30 -1.40
C THR A 21 -9.20 0.95 -0.03
N GLU A 22 -10.14 1.86 0.22
CA GLU A 22 -10.25 2.54 1.52
C GLU A 22 -10.88 1.65 2.60
N PHE A 23 -10.53 1.91 3.86
CA PHE A 23 -11.14 1.29 5.05
C PHE A 23 -12.52 1.91 5.37
N ASN A 24 -13.49 1.68 4.48
CA ASN A 24 -14.87 2.10 4.62
C ASN A 24 -15.82 0.88 4.62
N LYS A 25 -17.07 1.11 5.03
CA LYS A 25 -18.07 0.03 5.17
C LYS A 25 -18.51 -0.51 3.82
N ASP A 26 -18.42 0.28 2.75
CA ASP A 26 -18.86 -0.12 1.41
C ASP A 26 -17.93 -1.17 0.80
N ASN A 27 -16.63 -1.08 1.10
CA ASN A 27 -15.62 -2.04 0.66
C ASN A 27 -15.59 -3.33 1.50
N PHE A 28 -16.13 -3.32 2.74
CA PHE A 28 -16.04 -4.44 3.69
C PHE A 28 -17.37 -4.74 4.38
N LYS A 29 -18.46 -4.83 3.61
CA LYS A 29 -19.83 -5.03 4.12
C LYS A 29 -19.98 -6.31 4.94
N ASP A 30 -19.28 -7.37 4.53
CA ASP A 30 -19.39 -8.71 5.10
C ASP A 30 -18.45 -8.95 6.29
N ASN A 31 -17.52 -8.03 6.55
CA ASN A 31 -16.55 -8.15 7.65
C ASN A 31 -16.38 -6.83 8.43
N LYS A 32 -17.47 -6.39 9.06
CA LYS A 32 -17.53 -5.14 9.83
C LYS A 32 -16.62 -5.17 11.06
N ASP A 33 -16.51 -6.31 11.73
CA ASP A 33 -15.66 -6.46 12.92
C ASP A 33 -14.18 -6.42 12.55
N GLY A 34 -13.78 -7.08 11.45
CA GLY A 34 -12.43 -6.98 10.91
C GLY A 34 -12.09 -5.55 10.46
N LEU A 35 -13.04 -4.86 9.81
CA LEU A 35 -12.87 -3.45 9.45
C LEU A 35 -12.66 -2.58 10.70
N LYS A 36 -13.47 -2.78 11.74
CA LYS A 36 -13.33 -2.03 13.01
C LYS A 36 -11.97 -2.29 13.65
N ALA A 37 -11.54 -3.55 13.73
CA ALA A 37 -10.24 -3.92 14.28
C ALA A 37 -9.07 -3.30 13.48
N ALA A 38 -9.15 -3.34 12.15
CA ALA A 38 -8.14 -2.74 11.28
C ALA A 38 -8.06 -1.21 11.45
N LYS A 39 -9.20 -0.52 11.52
CA LYS A 39 -9.22 0.93 11.76
C LYS A 39 -8.66 1.30 13.13
N ASN A 40 -8.95 0.53 14.17
CA ASN A 40 -8.35 0.73 15.49
C ASN A 40 -6.83 0.54 15.46
N ALA A 41 -6.34 -0.45 14.69
CA ALA A 41 -4.91 -0.68 14.52
C ALA A 41 -4.24 0.48 13.74
N ILE A 42 -4.89 1.01 12.69
CA ILE A 42 -4.43 2.22 11.99
C ILE A 42 -4.34 3.41 12.95
N GLU A 43 -5.35 3.63 13.78
CA GLU A 43 -5.35 4.74 14.73
C GLU A 43 -4.20 4.63 15.74
N GLN A 44 -3.93 3.44 16.26
CA GLN A 44 -2.79 3.18 17.15
C GLN A 44 -1.45 3.44 16.45
N GLY A 45 -1.31 2.93 15.23
CA GLY A 45 -0.12 3.17 14.40
C GLY A 45 0.08 4.66 14.12
N ASP A 46 -1.00 5.38 13.78
CA ASP A 46 -0.96 6.82 13.50
C ASP A 46 -0.56 7.65 14.70
N LYS A 47 -1.06 7.33 15.90
CA LYS A 47 -0.63 8.00 17.14
C LYS A 47 0.87 7.89 17.37
N LEU A 48 1.44 6.71 17.14
CA LEU A 48 2.88 6.46 17.27
C LEU A 48 3.67 7.12 16.14
N PHE A 49 3.20 7.00 14.90
CA PHE A 49 3.85 7.56 13.72
C PHE A 49 3.92 9.09 13.78
N GLN A 50 2.90 9.75 14.30
CA GLN A 50 2.89 11.22 14.46
C GLN A 50 3.90 11.71 15.51
N GLN A 51 4.35 10.85 16.43
CA GLN A 51 5.40 11.18 17.40
C GLN A 51 6.81 11.18 16.79
N GLY A 52 6.95 10.77 15.52
CA GLY A 52 8.20 10.86 14.78
C GLY A 52 9.00 9.56 14.73
N SER A 53 10.20 9.63 14.15
CA SER A 53 10.99 8.46 13.73
C SER A 53 11.36 7.51 14.87
N ILE A 54 11.49 8.02 16.10
CA ILE A 54 11.77 7.22 17.31
C ILE A 54 10.69 6.14 17.53
N PHE A 55 9.43 6.45 17.20
CA PHE A 55 8.28 5.59 17.42
C PHE A 55 7.89 4.76 16.19
N TYR A 56 8.59 4.89 15.06
CA TYR A 56 8.24 4.19 13.82
C TYR A 56 8.32 2.67 13.94
N LYS A 57 9.24 2.15 14.76
CA LYS A 57 9.31 0.72 15.08
C LYS A 57 8.04 0.24 15.77
N GLN A 58 7.47 1.03 16.68
CA GLN A 58 6.26 0.68 17.41
C GLN A 58 5.00 0.87 16.56
N ALA A 59 5.00 1.86 15.66
CA ALA A 59 3.90 2.08 14.71
C ALA A 59 3.75 0.93 13.69
N LEU A 60 4.84 0.19 13.44
CA LEU A 60 4.88 -0.87 12.43
C LEU A 60 3.90 -2.01 12.73
N ASP A 61 3.85 -2.51 13.96
CA ASP A 61 3.03 -3.68 14.31
C ASP A 61 1.52 -3.41 14.10
N PRO A 62 0.94 -2.30 14.59
CA PRO A 62 -0.45 -1.94 14.29
C PRO A 62 -0.73 -1.79 12.79
N TYR A 63 0.20 -1.19 12.03
CA TYR A 63 0.02 -1.06 10.59
C TYR A 63 0.06 -2.41 9.86
N LEU A 64 0.92 -3.34 10.27
CA LEU A 64 0.96 -4.68 9.69
C LEU A 64 -0.32 -5.47 9.98
N ILE A 65 -0.93 -5.28 11.16
CA ILE A 65 -2.25 -5.85 11.49
C ILE A 65 -3.31 -5.31 10.52
N ALA A 66 -3.37 -4.00 10.31
CA ALA A 66 -4.31 -3.40 9.37
C ALA A 66 -4.06 -3.83 7.92
N ASN A 67 -2.81 -3.97 7.52
CA ASN A 67 -2.42 -4.36 6.17
C ASN A 67 -2.76 -5.83 5.87
N LYS A 68 -2.73 -6.71 6.88
CA LYS A 68 -3.19 -8.09 6.74
C LYS A 68 -4.68 -8.15 6.41
N PHE A 69 -5.48 -7.21 6.92
CA PHE A 69 -6.90 -7.11 6.61
C PHE A 69 -7.14 -6.52 5.21
N ASN A 70 -6.45 -5.44 4.87
CA ASN A 70 -6.54 -4.79 3.57
C ASN A 70 -5.15 -4.35 3.09
N PRO A 71 -4.49 -5.17 2.24
CA PRO A 71 -3.16 -4.86 1.70
C PRO A 71 -3.21 -3.87 0.52
N ASN A 72 -4.41 -3.54 0.02
CA ASN A 72 -4.59 -2.67 -1.13
C ASN A 72 -4.96 -1.26 -0.68
N ASN A 73 -4.22 -0.69 0.27
CA ASN A 73 -4.38 0.72 0.65
C ASN A 73 -3.06 1.47 0.48
N ALA A 74 -3.03 2.47 -0.41
CA ALA A 74 -1.80 3.16 -0.77
C ALA A 74 -1.16 3.87 0.43
N LEU A 75 -1.97 4.57 1.24
CA LEU A 75 -1.47 5.36 2.36
C LEU A 75 -0.90 4.47 3.47
N LEU A 76 -1.57 3.36 3.77
CA LEU A 76 -1.10 2.39 4.75
C LEU A 76 0.23 1.75 4.30
N ASN A 77 0.32 1.34 3.04
CA ASN A 77 1.55 0.80 2.47
C ASN A 77 2.70 1.84 2.53
N TYR A 78 2.43 3.10 2.21
CA TYR A 78 3.43 4.17 2.35
C TYR A 78 3.92 4.32 3.79
N LYS A 79 3.01 4.36 4.77
CA LYS A 79 3.35 4.46 6.20
C LYS A 79 4.19 3.28 6.67
N ILE A 80 3.84 2.05 6.27
CA ILE A 80 4.61 0.84 6.55
C ILE A 80 6.01 0.92 5.94
N GLY A 81 6.10 1.31 4.66
CA GLY A 81 7.37 1.49 3.98
C GLY A 81 8.29 2.49 4.70
N LYS A 82 7.73 3.64 5.10
CA LYS A 82 8.46 4.65 5.88
C LYS A 82 8.87 4.15 7.27
N CYS A 83 8.03 3.36 7.94
CA CYS A 83 8.40 2.69 9.19
C CYS A 83 9.58 1.72 8.99
N PHE A 84 9.53 0.87 7.96
CA PHE A 84 10.62 -0.07 7.66
C PHE A 84 11.94 0.64 7.34
N LEU A 85 11.93 1.74 6.57
CA LEU A 85 13.12 2.54 6.29
C LEU A 85 13.84 3.06 7.54
N ASN A 86 13.09 3.27 8.63
CA ASN A 86 13.62 3.73 9.91
C ASN A 86 13.87 2.56 10.90
N SER A 87 13.79 1.33 10.43
CA SER A 87 14.04 0.12 11.22
C SER A 87 15.38 -0.54 10.88
N ASN A 88 15.66 -1.67 11.54
CA ASN A 88 16.78 -2.55 11.17
C ASN A 88 16.50 -3.34 9.87
N TYR A 89 15.26 -3.37 9.40
CA TYR A 89 14.83 -4.13 8.22
C TYR A 89 14.51 -3.20 7.05
N LYS A 90 15.40 -2.25 6.76
CA LYS A 90 15.15 -1.15 5.79
C LYS A 90 14.70 -1.64 4.42
N LEU A 91 15.30 -2.70 3.91
CA LEU A 91 14.99 -3.26 2.59
C LEU A 91 13.57 -3.80 2.49
N LYS A 92 12.94 -4.18 3.61
CA LYS A 92 11.51 -4.55 3.62
C LYS A 92 10.59 -3.40 3.25
N SER A 93 11.07 -2.15 3.23
CA SER A 93 10.26 -1.00 2.81
C SER A 93 9.90 -1.02 1.32
N ILE A 94 10.80 -1.51 0.47
CA ILE A 94 10.68 -1.46 -0.99
C ILE A 94 9.33 -2.01 -1.47
N PRO A 95 8.94 -3.26 -1.16
CA PRO A 95 7.68 -3.81 -1.66
C PRO A 95 6.44 -3.02 -1.22
N PHE A 96 6.46 -2.40 -0.02
CA PHE A 96 5.35 -1.56 0.44
C PHE A 96 5.34 -0.20 -0.26
N LEU A 97 6.50 0.43 -0.48
CA LEU A 97 6.59 1.70 -1.19
C LEU A 97 6.25 1.54 -2.68
N GLU A 98 6.70 0.46 -3.33
CA GLU A 98 6.29 0.09 -4.69
C GLU A 98 4.78 -0.16 -4.77
N LYS A 99 4.20 -0.86 -3.79
CA LYS A 99 2.74 -1.07 -3.72
C LYS A 99 1.99 0.24 -3.55
N ALA A 100 2.46 1.15 -2.70
CA ALA A 100 1.86 2.47 -2.52
C ALA A 100 1.88 3.26 -3.84
N LEU A 101 3.02 3.27 -4.55
CA LEU A 101 3.17 3.90 -5.86
C LEU A 101 2.23 3.31 -6.89
N ALA A 102 2.12 1.98 -6.96
CA ALA A 102 1.26 1.31 -7.93
C ALA A 102 -0.24 1.56 -7.68
N LEU A 103 -0.66 1.70 -6.42
CA LEU A 103 -2.05 1.96 -6.06
C LEU A 103 -2.43 3.44 -6.25
N ASN A 104 -1.57 4.35 -5.80
CA ASN A 104 -1.80 5.79 -5.91
C ASN A 104 -0.45 6.55 -5.88
N PRO A 105 0.07 6.96 -7.05
CA PRO A 105 1.34 7.69 -7.14
C PRO A 105 1.37 9.03 -6.39
N SER A 106 0.21 9.61 -6.11
CA SER A 106 0.08 10.91 -5.45
C SER A 106 -0.32 10.81 -3.97
N VAL A 107 -0.27 9.60 -3.38
CA VAL A 107 -0.74 9.37 -2.01
C VAL A 107 0.03 10.15 -0.94
N ASP A 108 1.32 10.38 -1.15
CA ASP A 108 2.15 11.21 -0.27
C ASP A 108 3.24 11.89 -1.10
N PRO A 109 3.48 13.21 -0.91
CA PRO A 109 4.46 13.95 -1.69
C PRO A 109 5.90 13.46 -1.49
N GLN A 110 6.20 12.74 -0.40
CA GLN A 110 7.53 12.17 -0.17
C GLN A 110 7.69 10.74 -0.70
N LEU A 111 6.66 10.14 -1.31
CA LEU A 111 6.69 8.73 -1.72
C LEU A 111 7.92 8.41 -2.59
N HIS A 112 8.14 9.18 -3.66
CA HIS A 112 9.28 8.99 -4.56
C HIS A 112 10.62 9.15 -3.81
N TYR A 113 10.73 10.15 -2.94
CA TYR A 113 11.93 10.35 -2.14
C TYR A 113 12.22 9.16 -1.20
N GLN A 114 11.20 8.63 -0.52
CA GLN A 114 11.37 7.45 0.34
C GLN A 114 11.73 6.21 -0.48
N LEU A 115 11.12 6.02 -1.65
CA LEU A 115 11.40 4.88 -2.52
C LEU A 115 12.81 4.94 -3.12
N GLY A 116 13.25 6.11 -3.60
CA GLY A 116 14.62 6.32 -4.07
C GLY A 116 15.66 6.05 -2.98
N LYS A 117 15.39 6.48 -1.73
CA LYS A 117 16.23 6.10 -0.57
C LYS A 117 16.28 4.59 -0.36
N ALA A 118 15.15 3.90 -0.51
CA ALA A 118 15.08 2.45 -0.36
C ALA A 118 15.91 1.74 -1.44
N TYR A 119 15.80 2.17 -2.70
CA TYR A 119 16.59 1.62 -3.80
C TYR A 119 18.09 1.91 -3.67
N HIS A 120 18.47 3.10 -3.20
CA HIS A 120 19.87 3.41 -2.91
C HIS A 120 20.45 2.47 -1.84
N LEU A 121 19.68 2.18 -0.78
CA LEU A 121 20.10 1.23 0.26
C LEU A 121 20.24 -0.21 -0.28
N ASP A 122 19.47 -0.56 -1.32
CA ASP A 122 19.51 -1.86 -1.98
C ASP A 122 20.45 -1.90 -3.20
N MET A 123 21.19 -0.82 -3.46
CA MET A 123 22.08 -0.65 -4.62
C MET A 123 21.38 -0.73 -5.99
N GLN A 124 20.08 -0.46 -6.05
CA GLN A 124 19.29 -0.43 -7.29
C GLN A 124 19.25 1.00 -7.87
N TRP A 125 20.41 1.54 -8.25
CA TRP A 125 20.57 2.96 -8.63
C TRP A 125 19.68 3.40 -9.81
N ASP A 126 19.41 2.50 -10.76
CA ASP A 126 18.64 2.80 -11.97
C ASP A 126 17.13 3.01 -11.71
N LYS A 127 16.65 2.66 -10.52
CA LYS A 127 15.23 2.81 -10.14
C LYS A 127 14.92 4.09 -9.34
N SER A 128 15.96 4.89 -9.05
CA SER A 128 15.91 6.03 -8.13
C SER A 128 15.42 7.31 -8.77
#